data_AF-A0AAE3JUT9-F1
#
_entry.id   AF-A0AAE3JUT9-F1
#
_cell.length_a   1.000
_cell.length_b   1.000
_cell.length_c   1.000
_cell.angle_alpha   90.00
_cell.angle_beta   90.00
_cell.angle_gamma   90.00
#
_symmetry.space_group_name_H-M   'P 1'
#
loop_
_entity.id
_entity.type
_entity.pdbx_description
1 polymer ?
#
loop_
_entity_poly.entity_id
_entity_poly.type
_entity_poly.pdbx_seq_one_letter_code
_entity_poly.pdbx_strand_id
1 'polypeptide(L)'
;NIHVHIVINSLRIYEVPLLPYMDRPADTLEGCKHRCTNAAMEYFKSEVMEMCHREGLYQIDLLNGSKERITEREYWAAKKGQLALDKENAAREAAGQPTKPTKFETDKAKLRRTIRQALSQAGSFDEFSSLLLREG
;
A
#
# COMPACT_ATOMS: atom_id res chain seq x y z
N ASN A 1 1.48 -3.18 -16.63
CA ASN A 1 2.17 -2.67 -15.43
C ASN A 1 3.55 -2.26 -15.90
N ILE A 2 3.77 -0.96 -16.07
CA ILE A 2 5.08 -0.43 -16.50
C ILE A 2 5.85 -0.15 -15.20
N HIS A 3 7.01 -0.78 -15.05
CA HIS A 3 7.91 -0.52 -13.94
C HIS A 3 9.30 -0.23 -14.50
N VAL A 4 10.02 0.66 -13.82
CA VAL A 4 11.37 1.07 -14.18
C VAL A 4 12.25 0.92 -12.94
N HIS A 5 13.45 0.39 -13.14
CA HIS A 5 14.50 0.39 -12.14
C HIS A 5 15.48 1.51 -12.45
N ILE A 6 15.59 2.49 -11.55
CA ILE A 6 16.52 3.61 -11.67
C ILE A 6 17.61 3.43 -10.61
N VAL A 7 18.87 3.50 -11.03
CA VAL A 7 20.02 3.47 -10.13
C VAL A 7 20.55 4.89 -9.98
N ILE A 8 20.47 5.44 -8.77
CA ILE A 8 21.02 6.75 -8.44
C ILE A 8 22.31 6.54 -7.63
N ASN A 9 23.42 7.07 -8.14
CA ASN A 9 24.67 7.08 -7.40
C ASN A 9 24.64 8.19 -6.34
N SER A 10 25.07 7.89 -5.11
CA SER A 10 25.07 8.84 -4.01
C SER A 10 26.31 9.75 -3.97
N LEU A 11 27.19 9.68 -4.95
CA LEU A 11 28.38 10.54 -5.06
C LEU A 11 27.98 12.00 -5.30
N ARG A 12 28.52 12.92 -4.50
CA ARG A 12 28.38 14.35 -4.74
C ARG A 12 29.41 14.86 -5.73
N ILE A 13 28.93 15.63 -6.69
CA ILE A 13 29.74 16.29 -7.71
C ILE A 13 30.11 17.74 -7.35
N TYR A 14 29.55 18.29 -6.27
CA TYR A 14 29.91 19.59 -5.71
C TYR A 14 29.48 19.65 -4.24
N GLU A 15 30.06 20.59 -3.49
CA GLU A 15 29.73 20.81 -2.08
C GLU A 15 28.35 21.46 -1.91
N VAL A 16 27.58 21.05 -0.90
CA VAL A 16 26.24 21.57 -0.60
C VAL A 16 26.09 22.00 0.85
N PRO A 17 25.11 22.84 1.21
CA PRO A 17 24.80 23.10 2.60
C PRO A 17 24.37 21.84 3.35
N LEU A 18 24.66 21.78 4.65
CA LEU A 18 24.14 20.73 5.53
C LEU A 18 22.63 20.89 5.68
N LEU A 19 21.87 19.90 5.24
CA LEU A 19 20.40 19.88 5.37
C LEU A 19 19.95 18.97 6.52
N PRO A 20 18.74 19.17 7.08
CA PRO A 20 18.27 18.43 8.25
C PRO A 20 18.21 16.89 8.10
N TYR A 21 18.14 16.38 6.87
CA TYR A 21 18.09 14.94 6.60
C TYR A 21 19.48 14.30 6.44
N MET A 22 20.56 15.09 6.48
CA MET A 22 21.94 14.62 6.37
C MET A 22 22.51 14.24 7.74
N ASP A 23 23.36 13.21 7.79
CA ASP A 23 23.85 12.61 9.04
C ASP A 23 25.22 13.16 9.44
N ARG A 24 26.10 13.44 8.46
CA ARG A 24 27.52 13.75 8.73
C ARG A 24 28.04 14.88 7.85
N PRO A 25 29.11 15.59 8.27
CA PRO A 25 29.76 16.57 7.41
C PRO A 25 30.23 16.00 6.05
N ALA A 26 30.65 14.74 5.99
CA ALA A 26 31.02 14.12 4.71
C ALA A 26 29.84 14.02 3.72
N ASP A 27 28.59 14.07 4.20
CA ASP A 27 27.40 14.10 3.36
C ASP A 27 27.22 15.43 2.63
N THR A 28 28.07 16.44 2.84
CA THR A 28 28.02 17.72 2.14
C THR A 28 29.13 17.91 1.12
N LEU A 29 30.24 17.17 1.25
CA LEU A 29 31.48 17.43 0.52
C LEU A 29 31.47 16.86 -0.91
N GLU A 30 32.12 17.56 -1.83
CA GLU A 30 32.41 17.06 -3.18
C GLU A 30 33.24 15.76 -3.13
N GLY A 31 32.96 14.83 -4.03
CA GLY A 31 33.65 13.54 -4.12
C GLY A 31 33.27 12.54 -3.03
N CYS A 32 32.47 12.94 -2.03
CA CYS A 32 32.00 12.06 -0.97
C CYS A 32 30.66 11.42 -1.34
N LYS A 33 30.44 10.20 -0.86
CA LYS A 33 29.15 9.51 -0.99
C LYS A 33 28.22 9.97 0.12
N HIS A 34 27.01 10.37 -0.26
CA HIS A 34 25.94 10.62 0.69
C HIS A 34 25.45 9.30 1.30
N ARG A 35 25.31 9.29 2.63
CA ARG A 35 24.75 8.17 3.36
C ARG A 35 23.23 8.20 3.29
N CYS A 36 22.65 7.12 2.77
CA CYS A 36 21.20 6.97 2.69
C CYS A 36 20.64 6.50 4.05
N THR A 37 20.35 7.45 4.95
CA THR A 37 19.72 7.18 6.25
C THR A 37 18.19 7.12 6.13
N ASN A 38 17.50 6.74 7.21
CA ASN A 38 16.04 6.79 7.24
C ASN A 38 15.51 8.22 7.02
N ALA A 39 16.14 9.23 7.65
CA ALA A 39 15.77 10.63 7.46
C ALA A 39 15.95 11.08 6.00
N ALA A 40 17.05 10.69 5.35
CA ALA A 40 17.27 10.96 3.93
C ALA A 40 16.23 10.26 3.05
N MET A 41 15.90 8.99 3.33
CA MET A 41 14.86 8.27 2.58
C MET A 41 13.47 8.84 2.77
N GLU A 42 13.11 9.28 3.98
CA GLU A 42 11.83 9.95 4.26
C GLU A 42 11.74 11.28 3.49
N TYR A 43 12.82 12.07 3.49
CA TYR A 43 12.90 13.29 2.69
C TYR A 43 12.77 13.01 1.19
N PHE A 44 13.48 12.03 0.65
CA PHE A 44 13.35 11.70 -0.78
C PHE A 44 11.95 11.20 -1.14
N LYS A 45 11.31 10.44 -0.26
CA LYS A 45 9.91 10.04 -0.44
C LYS A 45 8.97 11.24 -0.47
N SER A 46 9.13 12.20 0.43
CA SER A 46 8.29 13.41 0.43
C SER A 46 8.51 14.24 -0.83
N GLU A 47 9.75 14.41 -1.26
CA GLU A 47 10.06 15.14 -2.51
C GLU A 47 9.44 14.46 -3.74
N VAL A 48 9.51 13.14 -3.85
CA VAL A 48 8.85 12.40 -4.94
C VAL A 48 7.34 12.58 -4.91
N MET A 49 6.72 12.54 -3.72
CA MET A 49 5.28 12.77 -3.59
C MET A 49 4.89 14.19 -4.02
N GLU A 50 5.65 15.21 -3.60
CA GLU A 50 5.43 16.61 -3.99
C GLU A 50 5.60 16.82 -5.50
N MET A 51 6.62 16.20 -6.11
CA MET A 51 6.80 16.22 -7.55
C MET A 51 5.61 15.60 -8.28
N CYS A 52 5.16 14.41 -7.87
CA CYS A 52 3.99 13.78 -8.47
C CYS A 52 2.73 14.65 -8.31
N HIS A 53 2.52 15.25 -7.13
CA HIS A 53 1.38 16.11 -6.89
C HIS A 53 1.38 17.34 -7.81
N ARG A 54 2.52 18.01 -7.95
CA ARG A 54 2.69 19.17 -8.84
C ARG A 54 2.41 18.83 -10.31
N GLU A 55 2.83 17.64 -10.76
CA GLU A 55 2.58 17.16 -12.13
C GLU A 55 1.17 16.54 -12.32
N GLY A 56 0.31 16.58 -11.30
CA GLY A 56 -1.04 16.01 -11.36
C GLY A 56 -1.06 14.48 -11.47
N LEU A 57 0.01 13.80 -11.07
CA LEU A 57 0.14 12.35 -11.10
C LEU A 57 -0.44 11.73 -9.83
N TYR A 58 -1.18 10.64 -10.00
CA TYR A 58 -1.62 9.82 -8.87
C TYR A 58 -0.40 9.15 -8.22
N GLN A 59 -0.22 9.40 -6.92
CA GLN A 59 0.88 8.85 -6.14
C GLN A 59 0.34 8.29 -4.81
N ILE A 60 0.79 7.08 -4.47
CA ILE A 60 0.48 6.48 -3.15
C ILE A 60 1.34 7.16 -2.07
N ASP A 61 0.81 7.19 -0.83
CA ASP A 61 1.56 7.67 0.32
C ASP A 61 2.78 6.75 0.59
N LEU A 62 3.98 7.28 0.35
CA LEU A 62 5.26 6.56 0.52
C LEU A 62 5.77 6.57 1.97
N LEU A 63 5.25 7.46 2.82
CA LEU A 63 5.66 7.62 4.21
C LEU A 63 4.86 6.69 5.12
N ASN A 64 3.53 6.68 4.97
CA ASN A 64 2.64 5.91 5.83
C ASN A 64 2.18 4.59 5.18
N GLY A 65 2.44 4.42 3.88
CA GLY A 65 1.98 3.29 3.10
C GLY A 65 0.48 3.35 2.82
N SER A 66 -0.07 2.26 2.26
CA SER A 66 -1.50 2.17 2.01
C SER A 66 -2.28 2.03 3.32
N LYS A 67 -3.41 2.76 3.43
CA LYS A 67 -4.41 2.58 4.51
C LYS A 67 -4.83 1.12 4.66
N GLU A 68 -4.80 0.37 3.56
CA GLU A 68 -5.05 -1.07 3.54
C GLU A 68 -3.75 -1.83 3.28
N ARG A 69 -3.20 -2.47 4.31
CA ARG A 69 -2.04 -3.37 4.17
C ARG A 69 -2.49 -4.70 3.58
N ILE A 70 -2.62 -4.74 2.25
CA ILE A 70 -2.85 -5.96 1.49
C ILE A 70 -1.49 -6.46 1.01
N THR A 71 -1.13 -7.68 1.41
CA THR A 71 0.11 -8.31 0.93
C THR A 71 -0.06 -8.78 -0.51
N GLU A 72 1.04 -8.89 -1.26
CA GLU A 72 1.00 -9.39 -2.63
C GLU A 72 0.34 -10.79 -2.72
N ARG A 73 0.61 -11.65 -1.73
CA ARG A 73 -0.02 -12.96 -1.60
C ARG A 73 -1.54 -12.87 -1.47
N GLU A 74 -2.05 -11.96 -0.65
CA GLU A 74 -3.50 -11.75 -0.49
C GLU A 74 -4.14 -11.22 -1.76
N TYR A 75 -3.48 -10.27 -2.41
CA TYR A 75 -3.93 -9.73 -3.69
C TYR A 75 -4.08 -10.85 -4.73
N TRP A 76 -3.08 -11.73 -4.85
CA TRP A 76 -3.14 -12.86 -5.77
C TRP A 76 -4.18 -13.91 -5.37
N ALA A 77 -4.35 -14.19 -4.07
CA ALA A 77 -5.38 -15.09 -3.59
C ALA A 77 -6.79 -14.60 -3.97
N ALA A 78 -7.06 -13.30 -3.78
CA ALA A 78 -8.32 -12.68 -4.18
C ALA A 78 -8.53 -12.74 -5.70
N LYS A 79 -7.50 -12.37 -6.48
CA LYS A 79 -7.57 -12.38 -7.95
C LYS A 79 -7.79 -13.77 -8.53
N LYS A 80 -7.11 -14.79 -8.00
CA LYS A 80 -7.25 -16.17 -8.44
C LYS A 80 -8.64 -16.74 -8.10
N GLY A 81 -9.14 -16.44 -6.90
CA GLY A 81 -10.48 -16.88 -6.49
C GLY A 81 -11.59 -16.20 -7.31
N GLN A 82 -11.45 -14.90 -7.60
CA GLN A 82 -12.38 -14.19 -8.48
C GLN A 82 -12.40 -14.82 -9.87
N LEU A 83 -11.24 -15.08 -10.46
CA LEU A 83 -11.16 -15.70 -11.78
C LEU A 83 -11.77 -17.11 -11.83
N ALA A 84 -11.70 -17.88 -10.75
CA ALA A 84 -12.37 -19.18 -10.65
C ALA A 84 -13.90 -19.02 -10.56
N LEU A 85 -14.37 -18.06 -9.77
CA LEU A 85 -15.79 -17.73 -9.61
C LEU A 85 -16.40 -17.22 -10.92
N ASP A 86 -15.70 -16.34 -11.63
CA ASP A 86 -16.14 -15.79 -12.92
C ASP A 86 -16.28 -16.90 -13.97
N LYS A 87 -15.34 -17.85 -14.00
CA LYS A 87 -15.42 -19.03 -14.89
C LYS A 87 -16.62 -19.92 -14.56
N GLU A 88 -16.87 -20.17 -13.28
CA GLU A 88 -18.03 -20.96 -12.86
C GLU A 88 -19.33 -20.25 -13.23
N ASN A 89 -19.43 -18.94 -12.97
CA ASN A 89 -20.61 -18.14 -13.33
C ASN A 89 -20.84 -18.12 -14.83
N ALA A 90 -19.81 -17.94 -15.66
CA ALA A 90 -19.93 -18.00 -17.12
C ALA A 90 -20.45 -19.37 -17.61
N ALA A 91 -20.00 -20.47 -17.01
CA ALA A 91 -20.51 -21.80 -17.34
C ALA A 91 -21.97 -22.00 -16.92
N ARG A 92 -22.38 -21.43 -15.77
CA ARG A 92 -23.76 -21.49 -15.28
C ARG A 92 -24.71 -20.64 -16.11
N GLU A 93 -24.28 -19.45 -16.55
CA GLU A 93 -25.01 -18.60 -17.48
C GLU A 93 -25.22 -19.32 -18.82
N ALA A 94 -24.19 -19.96 -19.37
CA ALA A 94 -24.31 -20.76 -20.59
C ALA A 94 -25.27 -21.95 -20.44
N ALA A 95 -25.41 -22.49 -19.23
CA ALA A 95 -26.35 -23.57 -18.90
C ALA A 95 -27.75 -23.07 -18.48
N GLY A 96 -28.02 -21.76 -18.51
CA GLY A 96 -29.31 -21.18 -18.10
C GLY A 96 -29.60 -21.27 -16.60
N GLN A 97 -28.59 -21.48 -15.77
CA GLN A 97 -28.71 -21.57 -14.30
C GLN A 97 -28.52 -20.19 -13.64
N PRO A 98 -29.16 -19.94 -12.48
CA PRO A 98 -28.97 -18.69 -11.75
C PRO A 98 -27.53 -18.54 -11.27
N THR A 99 -26.90 -17.38 -11.51
CA THR A 99 -25.51 -17.09 -11.13
C THR A 99 -25.28 -17.13 -9.62
N LYS A 100 -24.07 -17.53 -9.21
CA LYS A 100 -23.62 -17.44 -7.82
C LYS A 100 -23.26 -15.97 -7.49
N PRO A 101 -22.90 -15.64 -6.23
CA PRO A 101 -22.37 -14.30 -5.90
C PRO A 101 -21.27 -13.89 -6.89
N THR A 102 -21.25 -12.60 -7.23
CA THR A 102 -20.38 -12.02 -8.26
C THR A 102 -18.99 -11.66 -7.75
N LYS A 103 -18.78 -11.68 -6.42
CA LYS A 103 -17.53 -11.26 -5.79
C LYS A 103 -16.97 -12.38 -4.93
N PHE A 104 -15.74 -12.77 -5.22
CA PHE A 104 -14.95 -13.64 -4.37
C PHE A 104 -14.40 -12.83 -3.20
N GLU A 105 -14.57 -13.35 -1.99
CA GLU A 105 -14.07 -12.74 -0.76
C GLU A 105 -13.20 -13.76 -0.02
N THR A 106 -11.97 -13.38 0.33
CA THR A 106 -11.10 -14.21 1.18
C THR A 106 -11.49 -14.08 2.64
N ASP A 107 -11.19 -15.09 3.47
CA ASP A 107 -11.45 -15.03 4.91
C ASP A 107 -10.81 -13.81 5.57
N LYS A 108 -9.59 -13.45 5.13
CA LYS A 108 -8.89 -12.27 5.63
C LYS A 108 -9.57 -10.96 5.19
N ALA A 109 -10.15 -10.91 3.99
CA ALA A 109 -10.94 -9.77 3.55
C ALA A 109 -12.26 -9.66 4.34
N LYS A 110 -12.94 -10.79 4.55
CA LYS A 110 -14.15 -10.87 5.38
C LYS A 110 -13.87 -10.39 6.81
N LEU A 111 -12.79 -10.87 7.43
CA LEU A 111 -12.38 -10.47 8.77
C LEU A 111 -12.10 -8.96 8.86
N ARG A 112 -11.39 -8.39 7.88
CA ARG A 112 -11.15 -6.93 7.83
C ARG A 112 -12.45 -6.13 7.72
N ARG A 113 -13.42 -6.61 6.93
CA ARG A 113 -14.72 -5.96 6.79
C ARG A 113 -15.47 -5.96 8.12
N THR A 114 -15.59 -7.12 8.76
CA THR A 114 -16.23 -7.28 10.09
C THR A 114 -15.58 -6.36 11.12
N ILE A 115 -14.25 -6.34 11.21
CA ILE A 115 -13.55 -5.46 12.15
C ILE A 115 -13.86 -3.97 11.89
N ARG A 116 -13.85 -3.54 10.62
CA ARG A 116 -14.15 -2.13 10.28
C ARG A 116 -15.61 -1.77 10.55
N GLN A 117 -16.52 -2.68 10.28
CA GLN A 117 -17.94 -2.49 10.55
C GLN A 117 -18.20 -2.37 12.05
N ALA A 118 -17.64 -3.27 12.86
CA ALA A 118 -17.69 -3.18 14.32
C ALA A 118 -17.10 -1.86 14.82
N LEU A 119 -15.95 -1.44 14.28
CA LEU A 119 -15.30 -0.17 14.64
C LEU A 119 -16.15 1.05 14.28
N SER A 120 -16.87 1.02 13.15
CA SER A 120 -17.74 2.12 12.73
C SER A 120 -19.03 2.24 13.57
N GLN A 121 -19.44 1.15 14.20
CA GLN A 121 -20.69 1.07 14.97
C GLN A 121 -20.47 1.31 16.46
N ALA A 122 -19.33 0.88 17.00
CA ALA A 122 -19.05 0.96 18.43
C ALA A 122 -18.71 2.39 18.88
N GLY A 123 -19.37 2.85 19.95
CA GLY A 123 -19.00 4.07 20.67
C GLY A 123 -18.01 3.84 21.81
N SER A 124 -17.77 2.58 22.18
CA SER A 124 -16.84 2.18 23.25
C SER A 124 -16.09 0.88 22.93
N PHE A 125 -15.03 0.62 23.71
CA PHE A 125 -14.26 -0.62 23.57
C PHE A 125 -15.09 -1.87 23.88
N ASP A 126 -15.93 -1.83 24.92
CA ASP A 126 -16.76 -2.97 25.31
C ASP A 126 -17.79 -3.29 24.23
N GLU A 127 -18.39 -2.26 23.63
CA GLU A 127 -19.31 -2.41 22.51
C GLU A 127 -18.60 -3.01 21.28
N PHE A 128 -17.40 -2.53 20.95
CA PHE A 128 -16.59 -3.08 19.86
C PHE A 128 -16.28 -4.57 20.06
N SER A 129 -15.87 -4.97 21.27
CA SER A 129 -15.61 -6.37 21.61
C SER A 129 -16.87 -7.23 21.46
N SER A 130 -18.01 -6.74 21.93
CA SER A 130 -19.29 -7.45 21.83
C SER A 130 -19.74 -7.66 20.37
N LEU A 131 -19.53 -6.67 19.50
CA LEU A 131 -19.85 -6.75 18.07
C LEU A 131 -18.97 -7.77 17.35
N LEU A 132 -17.68 -7.83 17.69
CA LEU A 132 -16.78 -8.84 17.11
C LEU A 132 -17.16 -10.27 17.51
N LEU A 133 -17.54 -10.48 18.76
CA LEU A 133 -17.96 -11.81 19.25
C LEU A 133 -19.29 -12.29 18.66
N ARG A 134 -20.10 -11.37 18.13
CA ARG A 134 -21.38 -11.70 17.47
C ARG A 134 -21.21 -12.11 16.00
N GLU A 135 -20.20 -11.57 15.32
CA GLU A 135 -19.95 -11.82 13.89
C GLU A 135 -18.93 -12.94 13.62
N GLY A 136 -18.18 -13.40 14.63
CA GLY A 136 -17.22 -14.50 14.55
C GLY A 136 -17.85 -15.88 14.71
#